data_AF-A0A927RZS0-F1
#
_entry.id   AF-A0A927RZS0-F1
#
_cell.length_a   1.000
_cell.length_b   1.000
_cell.length_c   1.000
_cell.angle_alpha   90.00
_cell.angle_beta   90.00
_cell.angle_gamma   90.00
#
_symmetry.space_group_name_H-M   'P 1'
#
loop_
_entity.id
_entity.type
_entity.pdbx_description
1 polymer ?
#
loop_
_entity_poly.entity_id
_entity_poly.type
_entity_poly.pdbx_seq_one_letter_code
_entity_poly.pdbx_strand_id
1 'polypeptide(L)'
;MKHKSKNQGAFYRLKRWWLGLSFPLYCKAHGVKQYQGAIVQSVQGDELQIVHRAKHGFPYNVYVYSKPLNCVLGYLDEYLSKKLVKLFGKGFCRDAFVETITGGGAYPYYGCNIRILESMSFMEDCEDFSALRGE
;
A
#
# COMPACT_ATOMS: atom_id res chain seq x y z
N MET A 1 26.04 -9.01 23.80
CA MET A 1 25.21 -7.83 24.12
C MET A 1 23.76 -8.08 23.73
N LYS A 2 22.88 -8.10 24.75
CA LYS A 2 21.45 -7.74 24.80
C LYS A 2 20.48 -8.22 23.69
N HIS A 3 19.75 -9.28 24.05
CA HIS A 3 18.29 -9.44 23.94
C HIS A 3 17.52 -8.20 23.42
N LYS A 4 17.06 -8.21 22.16
CA LYS A 4 16.09 -7.22 21.66
C LYS A 4 15.04 -7.73 20.66
N SER A 5 14.95 -9.04 20.38
CA SER A 5 14.09 -9.54 19.29
C SER A 5 12.65 -9.91 19.71
N LYS A 6 12.42 -10.43 20.93
CA LYS A 6 11.10 -10.97 21.31
C LYS A 6 9.99 -9.91 21.55
N ASN A 7 10.33 -8.69 21.94
CA ASN A 7 9.34 -7.66 22.30
C ASN A 7 8.77 -6.87 21.13
N GLN A 8 9.49 -6.75 20.00
CA GLN A 8 9.03 -5.96 18.86
C GLN A 8 7.83 -6.61 18.15
N GLY A 9 7.84 -7.94 17.99
CA GLY A 9 6.71 -8.67 17.39
C GLY A 9 5.44 -8.68 18.24
N ALA A 10 5.58 -8.68 19.57
CA ALA A 10 4.43 -8.57 20.49
C ALA A 10 3.80 -7.16 20.44
N PHE A 11 4.64 -6.12 20.49
CA PHE A 11 4.20 -4.74 20.38
C PHE A 11 3.53 -4.44 19.03
N TYR A 12 4.11 -4.92 17.93
CA TYR A 12 3.52 -4.77 16.59
C TYR A 12 2.15 -5.47 16.50
N ARG A 13 2.03 -6.71 16.98
CA ARG A 13 0.75 -7.45 16.99
C ARG A 13 -0.32 -6.73 17.82
N LEU A 14 0.05 -6.22 18.99
CA LEU A 14 -0.84 -5.44 19.85
C LEU A 14 -1.27 -4.13 19.17
N LYS A 15 -0.32 -3.38 18.60
CA LYS A 15 -0.60 -2.12 17.90
C LYS A 15 -1.50 -2.34 16.69
N ARG A 16 -1.27 -3.41 15.92
CA ARG A 16 -2.11 -3.83 14.79
C ARG A 16 -3.54 -4.13 15.23
N TRP A 17 -3.70 -4.90 16.32
CA TRP A 17 -5.00 -5.21 16.91
C TRP A 17 -5.72 -3.94 17.39
N TRP A 18 -5.04 -3.04 18.11
CA TRP A 18 -5.59 -1.75 18.55
C TRP A 18 -6.03 -0.84 17.40
N LEU A 19 -5.41 -0.95 16.23
CA LEU A 19 -5.80 -0.21 15.03
C LEU A 19 -6.93 -0.91 14.25
N GLY A 20 -7.33 -2.12 14.64
CA GLY A 20 -8.35 -2.93 13.96
C GLY A 20 -7.92 -3.31 12.54
N LEU A 21 -6.64 -3.61 12.33
CA LEU A 21 -6.11 -4.06 11.04
C LEU A 21 -5.89 -5.58 11.05
N SER A 22 -6.34 -6.25 10.00
CA SER A 22 -6.09 -7.68 9.77
C SER A 22 -5.57 -7.86 8.35
N PHE A 23 -4.39 -8.45 8.20
CA PHE A 23 -3.78 -8.69 6.90
C PHE A 23 -4.09 -10.12 6.40
N PRO A 24 -4.23 -10.33 5.07
CA PRO A 24 -4.20 -9.31 4.03
C PRO A 24 -5.39 -8.34 4.12
N LEU A 25 -5.13 -7.04 3.85
CA LEU A 25 -6.16 -6.01 3.90
C LEU A 25 -6.80 -5.86 2.52
N TYR A 26 -8.12 -5.93 2.46
CA TYR A 26 -8.89 -5.73 1.24
C TYR A 26 -9.54 -4.36 1.27
N CYS A 27 -9.32 -3.57 0.22
CA CYS A 27 -9.94 -2.25 0.09
C CYS A 27 -10.09 -1.86 -1.39
N LYS A 28 -10.63 -0.67 -1.65
CA LYS A 28 -10.80 -0.12 -2.99
C LYS A 28 -9.85 1.04 -3.21
N ALA A 29 -9.34 1.19 -4.43
CA ALA A 29 -8.68 2.42 -4.83
C ALA A 29 -9.73 3.55 -4.99
N HIS A 30 -9.42 4.72 -4.45
CA HIS A 30 -10.21 5.95 -4.57
C HIS A 30 -9.59 6.89 -5.61
N GLY A 31 -10.37 7.87 -6.07
CA GLY A 31 -9.92 8.85 -7.07
C GLY A 31 -9.74 8.29 -8.48
N VAL A 32 -10.31 7.12 -8.76
CA VAL A 32 -10.11 6.34 -10.00
C VAL A 32 -10.43 7.09 -11.29
N LYS A 33 -11.27 8.14 -11.25
CA LYS A 33 -11.70 8.91 -12.43
C LYS A 33 -10.52 9.45 -13.25
N GLN A 34 -9.40 9.81 -12.61
CA GLN A 34 -8.21 10.35 -13.28
C GLN A 34 -7.29 9.26 -13.85
N TYR A 35 -7.51 7.99 -13.48
CA TYR A 35 -6.60 6.87 -13.74
C TYR A 35 -7.26 5.77 -14.59
N GLN A 36 -8.36 6.08 -15.27
CA GLN A 36 -9.15 5.08 -16.00
C GLN A 36 -8.32 4.34 -17.07
N GLY A 37 -7.47 5.04 -17.81
CA GLY A 37 -6.61 4.41 -18.82
C GLY A 37 -5.67 3.35 -18.25
N ALA A 38 -5.16 3.57 -17.04
CA ALA A 38 -4.31 2.60 -16.34
C ALA A 38 -5.11 1.44 -15.74
N ILE A 39 -6.27 1.73 -15.13
CA ILE A 39 -7.15 0.72 -14.53
C ILE A 39 -7.67 -0.25 -15.59
N VAL A 40 -8.03 0.24 -16.79
CA VAL A 40 -8.51 -0.60 -17.90
C VAL A 40 -7.44 -1.56 -18.41
N GLN A 41 -6.17 -1.17 -18.33
CA GLN A 41 -5.03 -2.02 -18.73
C GLN A 41 -4.58 -2.95 -17.60
N SER A 42 -5.04 -2.74 -16.38
CA SER A 42 -4.68 -3.57 -15.24
C SER A 42 -5.49 -4.86 -15.24
N VAL A 43 -4.89 -5.93 -14.72
CA VAL A 43 -5.54 -7.24 -14.58
C VAL A 43 -5.45 -7.75 -13.14
N GLN A 44 -6.33 -8.69 -12.78
CA GLN A 44 -6.26 -9.37 -11.49
C GLN A 44 -4.89 -10.04 -11.34
N GLY A 45 -4.27 -9.84 -10.17
CA GLY A 45 -2.93 -10.34 -9.87
C GLY A 45 -1.80 -9.37 -10.21
N ASP A 46 -2.06 -8.23 -10.84
CA ASP A 46 -1.03 -7.22 -11.08
C ASP A 46 -0.38 -6.77 -9.76
N GLU A 47 0.95 -6.69 -9.79
CA GLU A 47 1.73 -6.21 -8.65
C GLU A 47 1.55 -4.71 -8.44
N LEU A 48 1.23 -4.36 -7.21
CA LEU A 48 1.09 -2.98 -6.77
C LEU A 48 2.08 -2.66 -5.65
N GLN A 49 2.41 -1.37 -5.55
CA GLN A 49 2.98 -0.79 -4.35
C GLN A 49 2.03 0.26 -3.81
N ILE A 50 1.71 0.17 -2.52
CA ILE A 50 1.07 1.27 -1.80
C ILE A 50 2.14 2.13 -1.15
N VAL A 51 2.14 3.43 -1.46
CA VAL A 51 3.23 4.34 -1.09
C VAL A 51 2.68 5.56 -0.38
N HIS A 52 3.05 5.75 0.88
CA HIS A 52 2.71 6.95 1.63
C HIS A 52 3.56 8.14 1.18
N ARG A 53 2.90 9.15 0.63
CA ARG A 53 3.48 10.46 0.29
C ARG A 53 2.52 11.55 0.74
N ALA A 54 2.87 12.20 1.85
CA ALA A 54 2.14 13.36 2.34
C ALA A 54 2.12 14.48 1.28
N LYS A 55 0.96 15.12 1.14
CA LYS A 55 0.76 16.30 0.28
C LYS A 55 0.20 17.44 1.13
N HIS A 56 0.36 18.69 0.69
CA HIS A 56 -0.27 19.83 1.34
C HIS A 56 -1.79 19.61 1.45
N GLY A 57 -2.33 19.71 2.66
CA GLY A 57 -3.74 19.41 2.98
C GLY A 57 -4.09 17.93 3.13
N PHE A 58 -3.19 17.00 2.77
CA PHE A 58 -3.42 15.55 2.81
C PHE A 58 -2.20 14.81 3.40
N PRO A 59 -1.96 14.92 4.73
CA PRO A 59 -0.74 14.43 5.38
C PRO A 59 -0.63 12.90 5.44
N TYR A 60 -1.72 12.19 5.19
CA TYR A 60 -1.77 10.72 5.20
C TYR A 60 -1.95 10.12 3.81
N ASN A 61 -1.80 10.89 2.72
CA ASN A 61 -2.09 10.39 1.38
C ASN A 61 -1.23 9.17 0.99
N VAL A 62 -1.88 8.07 0.60
CA VAL A 62 -1.24 6.83 0.16
C VAL A 62 -1.64 6.54 -1.28
N TYR A 63 -0.67 6.55 -2.19
CA TYR A 63 -0.89 6.21 -3.59
C TYR A 63 -0.94 4.70 -3.77
N VAL A 64 -1.76 4.25 -4.72
CA VAL A 64 -1.78 2.90 -5.25
C VAL A 64 -1.07 2.93 -6.60
N TYR A 65 0.11 2.35 -6.67
CA TYR A 65 0.97 2.37 -7.86
C TYR A 65 1.06 0.97 -8.46
N SER A 66 0.84 0.84 -9.76
CA SER A 66 1.03 -0.39 -10.53
C SER A 66 2.48 -0.49 -10.99
N LYS A 67 3.17 -1.57 -10.60
CA LYS A 67 4.54 -1.81 -11.05
C LYS A 67 4.59 -2.14 -12.56
N PRO A 68 3.74 -3.04 -13.10
CA PRO A 68 3.78 -3.40 -14.52
C PRO A 68 3.55 -2.19 -15.45
N LEU A 69 2.63 -1.30 -15.06
CA LEU A 69 2.26 -0.14 -15.88
C LEU A 69 3.07 1.12 -15.55
N ASN A 70 3.93 1.07 -14.52
CA ASN A 70 4.68 2.22 -14.01
C ASN A 70 3.81 3.47 -13.80
N CYS A 71 2.62 3.30 -13.22
CA CYS A 71 1.65 4.39 -13.11
C CYS A 71 0.76 4.27 -11.87
N VAL A 72 0.14 5.38 -11.46
CA VAL A 72 -0.81 5.44 -10.35
C VAL A 72 -2.19 4.96 -10.80
N LEU A 73 -2.82 4.11 -10.00
CA LEU A 73 -4.20 3.64 -10.19
C LEU A 73 -5.21 4.39 -9.29
N GLY A 74 -4.73 5.11 -8.28
CA GLY A 74 -5.54 5.88 -7.35
C GLY A 74 -4.84 6.09 -6.01
N TYR A 75 -5.63 6.27 -4.97
CA TYR A 75 -5.16 6.41 -3.59
C TYR A 75 -6.05 5.64 -2.61
N LEU A 76 -5.55 5.34 -1.41
CA LEU A 76 -6.35 4.74 -0.34
C LEU A 76 -7.23 5.81 0.34
N ASP A 77 -8.34 5.40 0.94
CA ASP A 77 -9.13 6.29 1.78
C ASP A 77 -8.30 6.82 2.97
N GLU A 78 -8.66 8.00 3.46
CA GLU A 78 -7.88 8.68 4.51
C GLU A 78 -7.86 7.89 5.82
N TYR A 79 -8.97 7.22 6.17
CA TYR A 79 -9.10 6.51 7.44
C TYR A 79 -8.18 5.30 7.49
N LEU A 80 -8.18 4.46 6.45
CA LEU A 80 -7.23 3.36 6.31
C LEU A 80 -5.80 3.87 6.23
N SER A 81 -5.55 4.91 5.43
CA SER A 81 -4.22 5.48 5.27
C SER A 81 -3.62 5.94 6.59
N LYS A 82 -4.40 6.64 7.43
CA LYS A 82 -3.98 7.09 8.75
C LYS A 82 -3.61 5.92 9.67
N LYS A 83 -4.36 4.81 9.61
CA LYS A 83 -4.03 3.59 10.37
C LYS A 83 -2.72 2.96 9.89
N LEU A 84 -2.52 2.87 8.58
CA LEU A 84 -1.29 2.34 7.99
C LEU A 84 -0.07 3.21 8.33
N VAL A 85 -0.19 4.54 8.26
CA VAL A 85 0.86 5.47 8.70
C VAL A 85 1.15 5.32 10.19
N LYS A 86 0.12 5.14 11.04
CA LYS A 86 0.34 4.86 12.46
C LYS A 86 1.05 3.52 12.68
N LEU A 87 0.70 2.48 11.92
CA LEU A 87 1.27 1.14 12.07
C LEU A 87 2.73 1.10 11.58
N PHE A 88 2.98 1.54 10.35
CA PHE A 88 4.25 1.38 9.64
C PHE A 88 5.17 2.61 9.65
N GLY A 89 4.65 3.79 10.02
CA GLY A 89 5.41 5.04 10.03
C GLY A 89 5.23 5.90 8.77
N LYS A 90 5.81 7.10 8.78
CA LYS A 90 5.79 8.01 7.63
C LYS A 90 6.70 7.47 6.51
N GLY A 91 6.33 7.72 5.25
CA GLY A 91 7.07 7.25 4.08
C GLY A 91 7.02 5.74 3.82
N PHE A 92 6.11 4.99 4.46
CA PHE A 92 6.03 3.55 4.26
C PHE A 92 5.72 3.17 2.80
N CYS A 93 6.21 1.99 2.42
CA CYS A 93 5.86 1.30 1.18
C CYS A 93 5.46 -0.14 1.53
N ARG A 94 4.45 -0.70 0.86
CA ARG A 94 4.04 -2.10 1.02
C ARG A 94 3.61 -2.69 -0.31
N ASP A 95 3.86 -3.99 -0.44
CA ASP A 95 3.36 -4.76 -1.59
C ASP A 95 1.86 -4.98 -1.47
N ALA A 96 1.21 -4.92 -2.61
CA ALA A 96 -0.20 -5.21 -2.77
C ALA A 96 -0.43 -5.83 -4.15
N PHE A 97 -1.64 -6.31 -4.37
CA PHE A 97 -2.05 -6.89 -5.65
C PHE A 97 -3.40 -6.31 -6.06
N VAL A 98 -3.64 -6.20 -7.36
CA VAL A 98 -5.00 -6.07 -7.87
C VAL A 98 -5.76 -7.33 -7.51
N GLU A 99 -6.77 -7.19 -6.66
CA GLU A 99 -7.63 -8.30 -6.29
C GLU A 99 -8.67 -8.54 -7.39
N THR A 100 -9.34 -7.49 -7.83
CA THR A 100 -10.31 -7.53 -8.94
C THR A 100 -10.45 -6.14 -9.56
N ILE A 101 -10.65 -6.10 -10.88
CA ILE A 101 -11.17 -4.92 -11.57
C ILE A 101 -12.70 -5.00 -11.60
N THR A 102 -13.36 -3.88 -11.36
CA THR A 102 -14.83 -3.80 -11.27
C THR A 102 -15.35 -2.67 -12.14
N GLY A 103 -16.65 -2.67 -12.43
CA GLY A 103 -17.25 -1.65 -13.29
C GLY A 103 -16.90 -1.84 -14.76
N GLY A 104 -16.99 -0.77 -15.54
CA GLY A 104 -16.95 -0.85 -17.01
C GLY A 104 -18.28 -1.32 -17.62
N GLY A 105 -18.43 -1.10 -18.92
CA GLY A 105 -19.68 -1.39 -19.64
C GLY A 105 -20.82 -0.45 -19.25
N ALA A 106 -21.75 -0.92 -18.41
CA ALA A 106 -22.93 -0.16 -17.99
C ALA A 106 -22.64 0.93 -16.91
N TYR A 107 -21.45 0.91 -16.32
CA TYR A 107 -21.02 1.89 -15.31
C TYR A 107 -20.01 2.89 -15.92
N PRO A 108 -20.04 4.17 -15.53
CA PRO A 108 -19.24 5.22 -16.17
C PRO A 108 -17.74 5.07 -15.93
N TYR A 109 -17.32 4.30 -14.93
CA TYR A 109 -15.92 4.14 -14.54
C TYR A 109 -15.60 2.71 -14.12
N TYR A 110 -14.37 2.30 -14.37
CA TYR A 110 -13.73 1.13 -13.79
C TYR A 110 -13.21 1.45 -12.38
N GLY A 111 -13.36 0.49 -11.47
CA GLY A 111 -12.80 0.50 -10.13
C GLY A 111 -11.76 -0.60 -9.95
N CYS A 112 -10.90 -0.43 -8.95
CA CYS A 112 -9.84 -1.37 -8.63
C CYS A 112 -9.95 -1.78 -7.15
N ASN A 113 -10.25 -3.06 -6.90
CA ASN A 113 -10.13 -3.64 -5.57
C ASN A 113 -8.71 -4.17 -5.38
N ILE A 114 -8.17 -3.97 -4.19
CA ILE A 114 -6.76 -4.21 -3.89
C ILE A 114 -6.60 -5.05 -2.63
N ARG A 115 -5.60 -5.93 -2.66
CA ARG A 115 -5.20 -6.81 -1.56
C ARG A 115 -3.80 -6.41 -1.10
N ILE A 116 -3.70 -5.80 0.08
CA ILE A 116 -2.44 -5.31 0.66
C ILE A 116 -1.85 -6.38 1.57
N LEU A 117 -0.56 -6.66 1.43
CA LEU A 117 0.14 -7.66 2.24
C LEU A 117 0.73 -7.07 3.53
N GLU A 118 0.94 -7.95 4.50
CA GLU A 118 1.58 -7.60 5.78
C GLU A 118 3.08 -7.36 5.61
N SER A 119 3.77 -8.27 4.92
CA SER A 119 5.20 -8.20 4.63
C SER A 119 5.44 -7.57 3.26
N MET A 120 6.61 -6.96 3.09
CA MET A 120 7.18 -6.83 1.76
C MET A 120 7.69 -8.22 1.37
N SER A 121 7.08 -8.88 0.40
CA SER A 121 7.52 -10.20 -0.06
C SER A 121 8.59 -10.11 -1.17
N PHE A 122 9.45 -9.09 -1.10
CA PHE A 122 10.57 -8.86 -2.03
C PHE A 122 11.83 -8.27 -1.36
N MET A 123 12.03 -8.52 -0.06
CA MET A 123 13.32 -8.29 0.61
C MET A 123 13.94 -9.60 1.08
N GLU A 124 14.13 -10.55 0.17
CA GLU A 124 15.21 -11.54 0.30
C GLU A 124 16.50 -11.08 -0.41
N ASP A 125 16.47 -10.02 -1.25
CA ASP A 125 17.65 -9.46 -1.92
C ASP A 125 17.79 -7.92 -1.75
N CYS A 126 17.63 -7.41 -0.53
CA CYS A 126 18.09 -6.05 -0.20
C CYS A 126 19.18 -6.13 0.86
N GLU A 127 20.33 -6.64 0.45
CA GLU A 127 21.56 -6.20 1.07
C GLU A 127 21.74 -4.70 0.80
N ASP A 128 21.81 -3.97 1.91
CA ASP A 128 22.61 -2.76 2.05
C ASP A 128 22.13 -1.43 1.44
N PHE A 129 21.15 -0.79 2.09
CA PHE A 129 20.93 0.66 1.96
C PHE A 129 21.94 1.52 2.77
N SER A 130 23.01 0.95 3.33
CA SER A 130 24.09 1.75 3.92
C SER A 130 24.93 2.48 2.86
N ALA A 131 24.91 2.02 1.61
CA ALA A 131 25.64 2.62 0.49
C ALA A 131 25.03 3.93 -0.07
N LEU A 132 23.83 4.33 0.37
CA LEU A 132 23.19 5.60 -0.04
C LEU A 132 23.20 6.67 1.06
N ARG A 133 23.98 6.48 2.13
CA ARG A 133 24.44 7.57 3.01
C ARG A 133 25.90 7.88 2.71
N GLY A 134 26.15 8.31 1.48
CA GLY A 134 27.34 9.07 1.13
C GLY A 134 27.04 10.55 1.34
N GLU A 135 27.75 11.13 2.30
CA GLU A 135 28.01 12.56 2.56
C GLU A 135 26.85 13.46 3.02
#